data_AF-A0A1H2EMD8-F1
#
_entry.id   AF-A0A1H2EMD8-F1
#
_cell.length_a   1.000
_cell.length_b   1.000
_cell.length_c   1.000
_cell.angle_alpha   90.00
_cell.angle_beta   90.00
_cell.angle_gamma   90.00
#
_symmetry.space_group_name_H-M   'P 1'
#
loop_
_entity.id
_entity.type
_entity.pdbx_description
1 polymer ?
#
loop_
_entity_poly.entity_id
_entity_poly.type
_entity_poly.pdbx_seq_one_letter_code
_entity_poly.pdbx_strand_id
1 'polypeptide(L)'
;MYTTPSEAEVLASRRLSRLKEAARVCGLLIVVSAIAVLIGWIYEDDFLKRISPSFGAMNPLTALAFVAAGIVLCRFSEEGKGSLLGRALAGFVLLVGVVKLLDYALGWEFHIDEILFRAQVLGNNVKAGNHLSPNTAAAFLLGGLALALLESRRGGRFSAWAQGFSLALLGIATISLIGYLYGQYSLYRLAGRSAMALHTSLCFALLALGVMLAQAEGGMVRLLSGTTAGGSSARRLLPVAVGLPILLGALRLWAAKGGWFSPEFGAACLIILFSTLFAFLTWRDAATLDRIERERREAEARLKQAHEEIDLRLRTLAAPLYAENEALRAEIARLKPLVKGG
;
A
#
# COMPACT_ATOMS: atom_id res chain seq x y z
N MET A 1 -10.38 -28.17 -23.56
CA MET A 1 -8.94 -27.92 -23.78
C MET A 1 -8.45 -27.10 -22.60
N TYR A 2 -7.76 -27.71 -21.62
CA TYR A 2 -7.15 -26.97 -20.51
C TYR A 2 -5.87 -26.32 -21.05
N THR A 3 -5.91 -25.01 -21.33
CA THR A 3 -4.71 -24.23 -21.58
C THR A 3 -3.88 -24.22 -20.30
N THR A 4 -2.73 -24.88 -20.32
CA THR A 4 -1.73 -24.77 -19.25
C THR A 4 -1.40 -23.30 -19.06
N PRO A 5 -1.54 -22.75 -17.84
CA PRO A 5 -1.25 -21.34 -17.59
C PRO A 5 0.20 -21.04 -17.98
N SER A 6 0.41 -19.90 -18.64
CA SER A 6 1.75 -19.48 -19.04
C SER A 6 2.65 -19.29 -17.79
N GLU A 7 3.97 -19.44 -17.92
CA GLU A 7 4.89 -19.22 -16.80
C GLU A 7 4.70 -17.84 -16.15
N ALA A 8 4.32 -16.83 -16.94
CA ALA A 8 4.01 -15.49 -16.48
C ALA A 8 2.79 -15.44 -15.53
N GLU A 9 1.74 -16.22 -15.81
CA GLU A 9 0.53 -16.32 -14.97
C GLU A 9 0.82 -17.05 -13.65
N VAL A 10 1.65 -18.10 -13.71
CA VAL A 10 2.10 -18.81 -12.50
C VAL A 10 2.96 -17.92 -11.60
N LEU A 11 3.84 -17.10 -12.18
CA LEU A 11 4.65 -16.14 -11.42
C LEU A 11 3.80 -15.01 -10.83
N ALA A 12 2.82 -14.50 -11.57
CA ALA A 12 1.90 -13.47 -11.10
C ALA A 12 1.04 -13.95 -9.91
N SER A 13 0.48 -15.15 -10.01
CA SER A 13 -0.33 -15.76 -8.93
C SER A 13 0.50 -16.00 -7.66
N ARG A 14 1.75 -16.49 -7.79
CA ARG A 14 2.69 -16.64 -6.65
C ARG A 14 3.06 -15.31 -5.99
N ARG A 15 3.17 -14.22 -6.75
CA ARG A 15 3.42 -12.88 -6.18
C ARG A 15 2.22 -12.37 -5.40
N LEU A 16 1.02 -12.53 -5.96
CA LEU A 16 -0.22 -12.13 -5.30
C LEU A 16 -0.45 -12.92 -4.00
N SER A 17 -0.16 -14.22 -3.98
CA SER A 17 -0.26 -15.02 -2.76
C SER A 17 0.70 -14.54 -1.66
N ARG A 18 1.96 -14.23 -2.01
CA ARG A 18 2.93 -13.66 -1.06
C ARG A 18 2.53 -12.29 -0.51
N LEU A 19 1.92 -11.43 -1.33
CA LEU A 19 1.43 -10.12 -0.88
C LEU A 19 0.25 -10.28 0.09
N LYS A 20 -0.67 -11.21 -0.20
CA LYS A 20 -1.77 -11.57 0.70
C LYS A 20 -1.24 -12.17 2.02
N GLU A 21 -0.21 -13.00 1.96
CA GLU A 21 0.45 -13.56 3.15
C GLU A 21 1.14 -12.47 3.99
N ALA A 22 1.85 -11.54 3.35
CA ALA A 22 2.45 -10.39 4.03
C ALA A 22 1.38 -9.51 4.72
N ALA A 23 0.21 -9.32 4.10
CA ALA A 23 -0.91 -8.64 4.74
C ALA A 23 -1.39 -9.36 6.01
N ARG A 24 -1.48 -10.70 5.99
CA ARG A 24 -1.82 -11.50 7.18
C ARG A 24 -0.78 -11.38 8.28
N VAL A 25 0.51 -11.38 7.93
CA VAL A 25 1.60 -11.15 8.89
C VAL A 25 1.48 -9.78 9.55
N CYS A 26 1.17 -8.72 8.78
CA CYS A 26 0.88 -7.40 9.37
C CYS A 26 -0.28 -7.48 10.38
N GLY A 27 -1.37 -8.18 10.03
CA GLY A 27 -2.51 -8.40 10.92
C GLY A 27 -2.11 -9.12 12.21
N LEU A 28 -1.31 -10.19 12.11
CA LEU A 28 -0.85 -10.97 13.23
C LEU A 28 0.02 -10.14 14.19
N LEU A 29 0.96 -9.36 13.65
CA LEU A 29 1.81 -8.47 14.44
C LEU A 29 0.99 -7.42 15.21
N ILE A 30 -0.06 -6.87 14.58
CA ILE A 30 -0.97 -5.93 15.24
C ILE A 30 -1.71 -6.63 16.39
N VAL A 31 -2.26 -7.82 16.16
CA VAL A 31 -2.98 -8.59 17.20
C VAL A 31 -2.05 -8.91 18.38
N VAL A 32 -0.85 -9.43 18.12
CA VAL A 32 0.12 -9.77 19.17
C VAL A 32 0.49 -8.53 19.99
N SER A 33 0.81 -7.42 19.31
CA SER A 33 1.13 -6.15 19.97
C SER A 33 -0.03 -5.64 20.84
N ALA A 34 -1.25 -5.67 20.31
CA ALA A 34 -2.43 -5.19 21.03
C ALA A 34 -2.82 -6.10 22.21
N ILE A 35 -2.70 -7.42 22.08
CA ILE A 35 -2.92 -8.36 23.18
C ILE A 35 -1.87 -8.14 24.28
N ALA A 36 -0.60 -7.95 23.92
CA ALA A 36 0.45 -7.65 24.89
C ALA A 36 0.13 -6.38 25.70
N VAL A 37 -0.37 -5.33 25.04
CA VAL A 37 -0.81 -4.10 25.71
C VAL A 37 -1.98 -4.38 26.66
N LEU A 38 -3.00 -5.15 26.24
CA LEU A 38 -4.14 -5.50 27.11
C LEU A 38 -3.70 -6.31 28.34
N ILE A 39 -2.76 -7.25 28.16
CA ILE A 39 -2.12 -7.98 29.27
C ILE A 39 -1.40 -6.99 30.20
N GLY A 40 -0.69 -6.01 29.64
CA GLY A 40 -0.08 -4.93 30.42
C GLY A 40 -1.07 -4.17 31.30
N TRP A 41 -2.27 -3.86 30.79
CA TRP A 41 -3.35 -3.26 31.58
C TRP A 41 -3.89 -4.16 32.69
N ILE A 42 -3.98 -5.47 32.46
CA ILE A 42 -4.41 -6.44 33.48
C ILE A 42 -3.40 -6.56 34.62
N TYR A 43 -2.11 -6.66 34.30
CA TYR A 43 -1.04 -6.86 35.30
C TYR A 43 -0.39 -5.57 35.81
N GLU A 44 -0.88 -4.42 35.35
CA GLU A 44 -0.29 -3.10 35.63
C GLU A 44 1.19 -2.96 35.23
N ASP A 45 1.62 -3.75 34.24
CA ASP A 45 2.98 -3.72 33.70
C ASP A 45 3.14 -2.55 32.71
N ASP A 46 3.92 -1.55 33.10
CA ASP A 46 4.19 -0.37 32.28
C ASP A 46 4.95 -0.72 30.99
N PHE A 47 5.86 -1.70 31.00
CA PHE A 47 6.66 -2.05 29.81
C PHE A 47 5.78 -2.60 28.68
N LEU A 48 4.73 -3.34 29.03
CA LEU A 48 3.74 -3.83 28.06
C LEU A 48 2.79 -2.72 27.58
N LYS A 49 2.50 -1.71 28.43
CA LYS A 49 1.66 -0.57 28.08
C LYS A 49 2.39 0.47 27.22
N ARG A 50 3.71 0.61 27.37
CA ARG A 50 4.54 1.62 26.69
C ARG A 50 5.97 1.11 26.41
N ILE A 51 6.47 1.43 25.22
CA ILE A 51 7.84 1.04 24.80
C ILE A 51 8.93 1.70 25.67
N SER A 52 8.69 2.93 26.14
CA SER A 52 9.66 3.69 26.96
C SER A 52 8.91 4.46 28.04
N PRO A 53 9.47 4.60 29.26
CA PRO A 53 8.90 5.40 30.33
C PRO A 53 8.56 6.84 29.92
N SER A 54 9.34 7.41 29.01
CA SER A 54 9.15 8.77 28.49
C SER A 54 8.02 8.90 27.47
N PHE A 55 7.44 7.79 26.99
CA PHE A 55 6.38 7.77 25.99
C PHE A 55 5.01 7.52 26.61
N GLY A 56 3.96 7.95 25.90
CA GLY A 56 2.59 7.63 26.27
C GLY A 56 2.30 6.13 26.16
N ALA A 57 1.51 5.62 27.09
CA ALA A 57 0.96 4.26 27.02
C ALA A 57 -0.17 4.17 25.98
N MET A 58 -0.30 3.05 25.28
CA MET A 58 -1.46 2.83 24.40
C MET A 58 -2.73 2.65 25.24
N ASN A 59 -3.74 3.47 24.97
CA ASN A 59 -5.05 3.38 25.61
C ASN A 59 -5.68 1.97 25.40
N PRO A 60 -6.38 1.38 26.39
CA PRO A 60 -6.97 0.05 26.26
C PRO A 60 -7.99 -0.09 25.12
N LEU A 61 -8.81 0.94 24.87
CA LEU A 61 -9.76 0.95 23.76
C LEU A 61 -9.04 0.92 22.41
N THR A 62 -7.88 1.61 22.30
CA THR A 62 -7.00 1.52 21.13
C THR A 62 -6.52 0.09 20.90
N ALA A 63 -6.08 -0.58 21.95
CA ALA A 63 -5.62 -1.97 21.86
C ALA A 63 -6.77 -2.90 21.41
N LEU A 64 -7.96 -2.76 21.98
CA LEU A 64 -9.13 -3.54 21.58
C LEU A 64 -9.52 -3.29 20.11
N ALA A 65 -9.50 -2.03 19.65
CA ALA A 65 -9.74 -1.68 18.25
C ALA A 65 -8.67 -2.28 17.32
N PHE A 66 -7.41 -2.34 17.74
CA PHE A 66 -6.36 -3.00 16.98
C PHE A 66 -6.51 -4.52 16.92
N VAL A 67 -6.95 -5.17 17.99
CA VAL A 67 -7.29 -6.60 17.95
C VAL A 67 -8.37 -6.85 16.89
N ALA A 68 -9.45 -6.05 16.88
CA ALA A 68 -10.49 -6.15 15.87
C ALA A 68 -9.95 -5.91 14.44
N ALA A 69 -9.18 -4.85 14.23
CA ALA A 69 -8.58 -4.52 12.94
C ALA A 69 -7.63 -5.62 12.43
N GLY A 70 -6.78 -6.15 13.30
CA GLY A 70 -5.83 -7.21 12.99
C GLY A 70 -6.52 -8.53 12.67
N ILE A 71 -7.61 -8.88 13.36
CA ILE A 71 -8.43 -10.06 13.04
C ILE A 71 -9.06 -9.95 11.66
N VAL A 72 -9.63 -8.79 11.30
CA VAL A 72 -10.18 -8.56 9.94
C VAL A 72 -9.09 -8.81 8.89
N LEU A 73 -7.89 -8.27 9.12
CA LEU A 73 -6.78 -8.41 8.18
C LEU A 73 -6.23 -9.86 8.10
N CYS A 74 -6.13 -10.58 9.21
CA CYS A 74 -5.70 -11.98 9.23
C CYS A 74 -6.69 -12.91 8.51
N ARG A 75 -8.00 -12.63 8.67
CA ARG A 75 -9.08 -13.40 8.05
C ARG A 75 -9.23 -13.15 6.56
N PHE A 76 -8.53 -12.17 6.01
CA PHE A 76 -8.65 -11.83 4.60
C PHE A 76 -8.21 -13.02 3.73
N SER A 77 -9.20 -13.75 3.22
CA SER A 77 -9.14 -14.76 2.16
C SER A 77 -10.29 -14.49 1.19
N GLU A 78 -10.15 -14.85 -0.08
CA GLU A 78 -11.22 -14.62 -1.07
C GLU A 78 -12.53 -15.31 -0.71
N GLU A 79 -12.45 -16.46 -0.03
CA GLU A 79 -13.59 -17.24 0.44
C GLU A 79 -14.28 -16.62 1.66
N GLY A 80 -13.58 -15.77 2.43
CA GLY A 80 -14.08 -15.14 3.66
C GLY A 80 -14.59 -13.70 3.52
N LYS A 81 -14.51 -13.10 2.33
CA LYS A 81 -14.86 -11.69 2.07
C LYS A 81 -16.32 -11.40 2.41
N GLY A 82 -16.56 -10.35 3.20
CA GLY A 82 -17.91 -9.89 3.54
C GLY A 82 -18.65 -10.84 4.48
N SER A 83 -17.89 -11.47 5.39
CA SER A 83 -18.46 -12.17 6.54
C SER A 83 -19.10 -11.16 7.52
N LEU A 84 -20.18 -11.57 8.19
CA LEU A 84 -20.86 -10.69 9.17
C LEU A 84 -19.88 -10.25 10.27
N LEU A 85 -19.04 -11.16 10.75
CA LEU A 85 -18.01 -10.88 11.75
C LEU A 85 -16.98 -9.85 11.24
N GLY A 86 -16.46 -10.00 10.02
CA GLY A 86 -15.51 -9.03 9.45
C GLY A 86 -16.11 -7.63 9.35
N ARG A 87 -17.36 -7.53 8.88
CA ARG A 87 -18.09 -6.27 8.80
C ARG A 87 -18.37 -5.65 10.17
N ALA A 88 -18.72 -6.47 11.16
CA ALA A 88 -18.96 -6.02 12.53
C ALA A 88 -17.66 -5.48 13.17
N LEU A 89 -16.54 -6.18 13.01
CA LEU A 89 -15.23 -5.74 13.54
C LEU A 89 -14.73 -4.47 12.84
N ALA A 90 -14.84 -4.38 11.51
CA ALA A 90 -14.50 -3.15 10.78
C ALA A 90 -15.41 -1.97 11.19
N GLY A 91 -16.71 -2.24 11.38
CA GLY A 91 -17.68 -1.27 11.88
C GLY A 91 -17.35 -0.79 13.29
N PHE A 92 -16.90 -1.68 14.18
CA PHE A 92 -16.44 -1.33 15.52
C PHE A 92 -15.23 -0.39 15.47
N VAL A 93 -14.21 -0.71 14.67
CA VAL A 93 -13.02 0.14 14.49
C VAL A 93 -13.41 1.53 13.98
N LEU A 94 -14.31 1.57 13.00
CA LEU A 94 -14.85 2.81 12.46
C LEU A 94 -15.60 3.62 13.54
N LEU A 95 -16.45 2.97 14.31
CA LEU A 95 -17.27 3.60 15.34
C LEU A 95 -16.40 4.24 16.43
N VAL A 96 -15.33 3.58 16.87
CA VAL A 96 -14.37 4.14 17.84
C VAL A 96 -13.81 5.47 17.35
N GLY A 97 -13.40 5.54 16.07
CA GLY A 97 -12.91 6.78 15.47
C GLY A 97 -13.98 7.87 15.36
N VAL A 98 -15.18 7.52 14.87
CA VAL A 98 -16.30 8.46 14.72
C VAL A 98 -16.73 9.05 16.06
N VAL A 99 -17.00 8.20 17.05
CA VAL A 99 -17.49 8.65 18.36
C VAL A 99 -16.45 9.52 19.05
N LYS A 100 -15.15 9.18 18.99
CA LYS A 100 -14.12 10.03 19.60
C LYS A 100 -13.94 11.36 18.88
N LEU A 101 -14.09 11.42 17.56
CA LEU A 101 -14.07 12.70 16.84
C LEU A 101 -15.30 13.55 17.16
N LEU A 102 -16.47 12.94 17.36
CA LEU A 102 -17.68 13.65 17.79
C LEU A 102 -17.56 14.17 19.23
N ASP A 103 -16.98 13.40 20.14
CA ASP A 103 -16.61 13.85 21.50
C ASP A 103 -15.78 15.15 21.42
N TYR A 104 -14.79 15.18 20.53
CA TYR A 104 -13.97 16.38 20.32
C TYR A 104 -14.66 17.54 19.60
N ALA A 105 -15.56 17.28 18.66
CA ALA A 105 -16.21 18.31 17.86
C ALA A 105 -17.39 18.96 18.59
N LEU A 106 -18.14 18.17 19.36
CA LEU A 106 -19.36 18.59 20.04
C LEU A 106 -19.11 18.91 21.52
N GLY A 107 -17.94 18.55 22.06
CA GLY A 107 -17.66 18.65 23.50
C GLY A 107 -18.56 17.74 24.33
N TRP A 108 -19.13 16.71 23.70
CA TRP A 108 -19.98 15.74 24.35
C TRP A 108 -19.06 14.75 25.05
N GLU A 109 -18.81 14.98 26.33
CA GLU A 109 -18.02 14.20 27.29
C GLU A 109 -18.43 12.71 27.36
N PHE A 110 -18.31 11.97 26.25
CA PHE A 110 -18.70 10.56 26.17
C PHE A 110 -17.68 9.65 26.84
N HIS A 111 -16.40 10.07 26.87
CA HIS A 111 -15.32 9.38 27.58
C HIS A 111 -15.22 7.87 27.29
N ILE A 112 -15.52 7.46 26.05
CA ILE A 112 -15.55 6.03 25.67
C ILE A 112 -14.22 5.31 25.90
N ASP A 113 -13.13 6.06 25.84
CA ASP A 113 -11.75 5.66 26.03
C ASP A 113 -11.36 5.47 27.51
N GLU A 114 -12.27 5.76 28.43
CA GLU A 114 -12.13 5.55 29.88
C GLU A 114 -12.94 4.35 30.39
N ILE A 115 -13.83 3.77 29.57
CA ILE A 115 -14.70 2.65 29.98
C ILE A 115 -13.86 1.46 30.45
N LEU A 116 -12.78 1.16 29.73
CA LEU A 116 -11.86 0.07 30.04
C LEU A 116 -10.75 0.55 30.99
N PHE A 117 -10.58 -0.13 32.12
CA PHE A 117 -9.56 0.18 33.13
C PHE A 117 -9.63 1.63 33.66
N ARG A 118 -10.86 2.16 33.84
CA ARG A 118 -11.13 3.56 34.22
C ARG A 118 -10.23 4.10 35.33
N ALA A 119 -10.09 3.37 36.43
CA ALA A 119 -9.27 3.80 37.57
C ALA A 119 -7.77 3.96 37.23
N GLN A 120 -7.24 3.10 36.35
CA GLN A 120 -5.85 3.19 35.89
C GLN A 120 -5.68 4.28 34.82
N VAL A 121 -6.68 4.48 33.95
CA VAL A 121 -6.65 5.51 32.88
C VAL A 121 -6.74 6.93 33.46
N LEU A 122 -7.54 7.11 34.51
CA LEU A 122 -7.73 8.38 35.23
C LEU A 122 -6.75 8.58 36.40
N GLY A 123 -5.95 7.58 36.75
CA GLY A 123 -5.08 7.60 37.92
C GLY A 123 -3.99 8.69 37.88
N ASN A 124 -3.64 9.21 39.06
CA ASN A 124 -2.75 10.37 39.31
C ASN A 124 -1.31 10.24 38.76
N ASN A 125 -0.88 9.07 38.29
CA ASN A 125 0.48 8.83 37.78
C ASN A 125 0.69 9.34 36.34
N VAL A 126 -0.37 9.68 35.61
CA VAL A 126 -0.30 10.33 34.30
C VAL A 126 -0.96 11.69 34.43
N LYS A 127 -0.17 12.76 34.58
CA LYS A 127 -0.59 14.16 34.83
C LYS A 127 -1.63 14.77 33.85
N ALA A 128 -2.17 14.00 32.91
CA ALA A 128 -3.20 14.41 31.95
C ALA A 128 -4.20 13.30 31.54
N GLY A 129 -4.23 12.13 32.22
CA GLY A 129 -5.07 10.99 31.83
C GLY A 129 -4.65 10.32 30.51
N ASN A 130 -4.95 9.04 30.32
CA ASN A 130 -4.65 8.34 29.05
C ASN A 130 -5.84 8.42 28.07
N HIS A 131 -6.15 9.62 27.58
CA HIS A 131 -7.21 9.81 26.60
C HIS A 131 -6.76 9.52 25.16
N LEU A 132 -7.68 8.99 24.36
CA LEU A 132 -7.49 8.69 22.94
C LEU A 132 -7.30 9.97 22.13
N SER A 133 -6.09 10.20 21.59
CA SER A 133 -5.75 11.46 20.92
C SER A 133 -6.53 11.72 19.62
N PRO A 134 -6.68 12.99 19.18
CA PRO A 134 -7.45 13.32 17.96
C PRO A 134 -6.89 12.68 16.68
N ASN A 135 -5.56 12.63 16.54
CA ASN A 135 -4.90 11.94 15.42
C ASN A 135 -5.11 10.42 15.47
N THR A 136 -5.20 9.81 16.66
CA THR A 136 -5.55 8.39 16.81
C THR A 136 -7.00 8.14 16.39
N ALA A 137 -7.94 9.01 16.78
CA ALA A 137 -9.34 8.91 16.39
C ALA A 137 -9.52 9.05 14.86
N ALA A 138 -8.84 10.01 14.24
CA ALA A 138 -8.80 10.16 12.78
C ALA A 138 -8.18 8.92 12.09
N ALA A 139 -7.12 8.36 12.67
CA ALA A 139 -6.50 7.13 12.17
C ALA A 139 -7.47 5.93 12.24
N PHE A 140 -8.24 5.78 13.31
CA PHE A 140 -9.27 4.73 13.41
C PHE A 140 -10.44 4.95 12.46
N LEU A 141 -10.87 6.20 12.25
CA LEU A 141 -11.88 6.53 11.24
C LEU A 141 -11.42 6.07 9.84
N LEU A 142 -10.21 6.46 9.43
CA LEU A 142 -9.65 6.09 8.13
C LEU A 142 -9.40 4.58 8.01
N GLY A 143 -8.82 3.97 9.04
CA GLY A 143 -8.58 2.52 9.09
C GLY A 143 -9.88 1.71 9.04
N GLY A 144 -10.89 2.13 9.79
CA GLY A 144 -12.22 1.52 9.79
C GLY A 144 -12.92 1.63 8.44
N LEU A 145 -12.84 2.80 7.78
CA LEU A 145 -13.34 2.98 6.41
C LEU A 145 -12.61 2.06 5.42
N ALA A 146 -11.28 1.99 5.51
CA ALA A 146 -10.47 1.13 4.65
C ALA A 146 -10.81 -0.36 4.82
N LEU A 147 -10.97 -0.82 6.07
CA LEU A 147 -11.38 -2.20 6.39
C LEU A 147 -12.84 -2.49 5.98
N ALA A 148 -13.76 -1.55 6.17
CA ALA A 148 -15.16 -1.72 5.77
C ALA A 148 -15.30 -1.86 4.25
N LEU A 149 -14.50 -1.11 3.49
CA LEU A 149 -14.42 -1.25 2.04
C LEU A 149 -13.72 -2.56 1.62
N LEU A 150 -12.72 -3.01 2.38
CA LEU A 150 -12.05 -4.30 2.15
C LEU A 150 -13.03 -5.48 2.31
N GLU A 151 -13.96 -5.39 3.26
CA GLU A 151 -15.02 -6.38 3.51
C GLU A 151 -16.23 -6.25 2.55
N SER A 152 -16.22 -5.29 1.63
CA SER A 152 -17.30 -5.14 0.67
C SER A 152 -17.27 -6.23 -0.40
N ARG A 153 -18.40 -6.93 -0.61
CA ARG A 153 -18.54 -7.98 -1.64
C ARG A 153 -18.45 -7.45 -3.09
N ARG A 154 -18.47 -6.13 -3.29
CA ARG A 154 -18.44 -5.48 -4.62
C ARG A 154 -17.01 -5.33 -5.15
N GLY A 155 -16.29 -6.45 -5.23
CA GLY A 155 -14.84 -6.55 -5.49
C GLY A 155 -14.28 -5.58 -6.55
N GLY A 156 -13.08 -5.07 -6.29
CA GLY A 156 -12.31 -4.21 -7.19
C GLY A 156 -12.76 -2.74 -7.27
N ARG A 157 -14.07 -2.46 -7.32
CA ARG A 157 -14.61 -1.10 -7.54
C ARG A 157 -14.22 -0.11 -6.44
N PHE A 158 -14.17 -0.57 -5.19
CA PHE A 158 -13.83 0.28 -4.05
C PHE A 158 -12.35 0.22 -3.66
N SER A 159 -11.53 -0.52 -4.41
CA SER A 159 -10.14 -0.72 -4.02
C SER A 159 -9.32 0.57 -4.03
N ALA A 160 -9.58 1.46 -5.00
CA ALA A 160 -8.93 2.77 -5.04
C ALA A 160 -9.25 3.63 -3.81
N TRP A 161 -10.50 3.63 -3.34
CA TRP A 161 -10.92 4.36 -2.14
C TRP A 161 -10.31 3.79 -0.87
N ALA A 162 -10.32 2.47 -0.69
CA ALA A 162 -9.71 1.82 0.46
C ALA A 162 -8.20 2.06 0.51
N GLN A 163 -7.52 2.07 -0.65
CA GLN A 163 -6.10 2.45 -0.73
C GLN A 163 -5.88 3.94 -0.45
N GLY A 164 -6.77 4.82 -0.90
CA GLY A 164 -6.72 6.25 -0.57
C GLY A 164 -6.81 6.51 0.93
N PHE A 165 -7.76 5.87 1.62
CA PHE A 165 -7.87 5.93 3.08
C PHE A 165 -6.64 5.32 3.77
N SER A 166 -6.13 4.19 3.26
CA SER A 166 -4.90 3.57 3.79
C SER A 166 -3.68 4.47 3.61
N LEU A 167 -3.58 5.19 2.49
CA LEU A 167 -2.49 6.13 2.23
C LEU A 167 -2.56 7.34 3.18
N ALA A 168 -3.76 7.89 3.40
CA ALA A 168 -3.97 8.95 4.38
C ALA A 168 -3.63 8.47 5.81
N LEU A 169 -4.05 7.27 6.16
CA LEU A 169 -3.70 6.62 7.44
C LEU A 169 -2.18 6.47 7.59
N LEU A 170 -1.49 5.99 6.55
CA LEU A 170 -0.04 5.86 6.55
C LEU A 170 0.64 7.23 6.73
N GLY A 171 0.08 8.29 6.15
CA GLY A 171 0.52 9.67 6.36
C GLY A 171 0.45 10.11 7.83
N ILE A 172 -0.69 9.91 8.50
CA ILE A 172 -0.87 10.22 9.93
C ILE A 172 0.11 9.42 10.80
N ALA A 173 0.25 8.13 10.53
CA ALA A 173 1.19 7.26 11.24
C ALA A 173 2.64 7.74 11.03
N THR A 174 3.00 8.08 9.80
CA THR A 174 4.36 8.55 9.45
C THR A 174 4.68 9.90 10.11
N ILE A 175 3.75 10.86 10.11
CA ILE A 175 3.93 12.15 10.82
C ILE A 175 4.21 11.89 12.31
N SER A 176 3.46 10.99 12.92
CA SER A 176 3.64 10.66 14.34
C SER A 176 4.99 9.96 14.60
N LEU A 177 5.41 9.03 13.73
CA LEU A 177 6.72 8.38 13.80
C LEU A 177 7.88 9.37 13.61
N ILE A 178 7.75 10.30 12.66
CA ILE A 178 8.72 11.39 12.46
C ILE A 178 8.80 12.26 13.72
N GLY A 179 7.66 12.56 14.35
CA GLY A 179 7.61 13.28 15.61
C GLY A 179 8.42 12.61 16.72
N TYR A 180 8.28 11.30 16.86
CA TYR A 180 9.11 10.52 17.77
C TYR A 180 10.58 10.52 17.40
N LEU A 181 10.91 10.30 16.11
CA LEU A 181 12.29 10.28 15.61
C LEU A 181 13.01 11.61 15.84
N TYR A 182 12.31 12.73 15.65
CA TYR A 182 12.87 14.08 15.81
C TYR A 182 12.87 14.55 17.26
N GLY A 183 12.18 13.82 18.14
CA GLY A 183 11.94 14.21 19.54
C GLY A 183 11.04 15.44 19.67
N GLN A 184 10.14 15.67 18.70
CA GLN A 184 9.25 16.83 18.66
C GLN A 184 7.83 16.45 19.07
N TYR A 185 7.46 16.84 20.29
CA TYR A 185 6.16 16.54 20.90
C TYR A 185 4.96 17.05 20.09
N SER A 186 5.11 18.18 19.37
CA SER A 186 4.02 18.80 18.60
C SER A 186 3.55 17.96 17.41
N LEU A 187 4.37 17.05 16.90
CA LEU A 187 4.05 16.23 15.72
C LEU A 187 3.22 14.99 16.06
N TYR A 188 3.22 14.55 17.32
CA TYR A 188 2.41 13.43 17.80
C TYR A 188 1.40 13.80 18.90
N ARG A 189 1.44 15.04 19.40
CA ARG A 189 0.39 15.67 20.23
C ARG A 189 -0.32 16.75 19.43
N LEU A 190 -1.54 16.46 19.00
CA LEU A 190 -2.36 17.45 18.30
C LEU A 190 -3.10 18.35 19.30
N ALA A 191 -3.03 19.68 19.10
CA ALA A 191 -3.74 20.68 19.88
C ALA A 191 -3.49 20.60 21.41
N GLY A 192 -2.27 20.25 21.84
CA GLY A 192 -1.93 20.15 23.27
C GLY A 192 -2.54 18.97 24.02
N ARG A 193 -3.36 18.15 23.35
CA ARG A 193 -4.02 16.96 23.92
C ARG A 193 -3.05 15.77 24.05
N SER A 194 -3.58 14.63 24.47
CA SER A 194 -2.83 13.38 24.65
C SER A 194 -2.00 13.02 23.42
N ALA A 195 -0.82 12.44 23.67
CA ALA A 195 0.08 11.93 22.65
C ALA A 195 -0.43 10.59 22.10
N MET A 196 -0.38 10.42 20.79
CA MET A 196 -0.48 9.10 20.17
C MET A 196 0.77 8.29 20.54
N ALA A 197 0.62 7.12 21.16
CA ALA A 197 1.75 6.28 21.55
C ALA A 197 2.59 5.79 20.35
N LEU A 198 3.88 5.54 20.56
CA LEU A 198 4.82 5.10 19.50
C LEU A 198 4.40 3.75 18.86
N HIS A 199 4.05 2.77 19.67
CA HIS A 199 3.60 1.47 19.16
C HIS A 199 2.22 1.58 18.49
N THR A 200 1.37 2.53 18.91
CA THR A 200 0.12 2.85 18.20
C THR A 200 0.39 3.32 16.78
N SER A 201 1.36 4.22 16.55
CA SER A 201 1.68 4.68 15.19
C SER A 201 2.31 3.58 14.33
N LEU A 202 3.12 2.69 14.92
CA LEU A 202 3.61 1.49 14.25
C LEU A 202 2.47 0.55 13.84
N CYS A 203 1.51 0.28 14.74
CA CYS A 203 0.34 -0.56 14.43
C CYS A 203 -0.52 0.03 13.31
N PHE A 204 -0.73 1.35 13.27
CA PHE A 204 -1.43 1.98 12.14
C PHE A 204 -0.65 1.95 10.83
N ALA A 205 0.67 2.12 10.86
CA ALA A 205 1.50 1.95 9.68
C ALA A 205 1.39 0.52 9.13
N LEU A 206 1.46 -0.49 10.01
CA LEU A 206 1.24 -1.89 9.66
C LEU A 206 -0.17 -2.14 9.13
N LEU A 207 -1.20 -1.51 9.71
CA LEU A 207 -2.59 -1.64 9.26
C LEU A 207 -2.76 -1.06 7.86
N ALA A 208 -2.25 0.14 7.61
CA ALA A 208 -2.30 0.79 6.31
C ALA A 208 -1.60 -0.06 5.23
N LEU A 209 -0.37 -0.50 5.51
CA LEU A 209 0.38 -1.37 4.60
C LEU A 209 -0.33 -2.69 4.38
N GLY A 210 -0.84 -3.33 5.44
CA GLY A 210 -1.57 -4.58 5.36
C GLY A 210 -2.82 -4.48 4.48
N VAL A 211 -3.63 -3.43 4.66
CA VAL A 211 -4.83 -3.19 3.84
C VAL A 211 -4.47 -2.91 2.38
N MET A 212 -3.36 -2.21 2.12
CA MET A 212 -2.84 -2.01 0.76
C MET A 212 -2.41 -3.34 0.13
N LEU A 213 -1.64 -4.15 0.86
CA LEU A 213 -1.14 -5.46 0.41
C LEU A 213 -2.27 -6.47 0.16
N ALA A 214 -3.31 -6.46 1.00
CA ALA A 214 -4.52 -7.26 0.81
C ALA A 214 -5.26 -6.93 -0.50
N GLN A 215 -5.03 -5.75 -1.05
CA GLN A 215 -5.66 -5.25 -2.28
C GLN A 215 -4.70 -5.23 -3.48
N ALA A 216 -3.73 -6.15 -3.52
CA ALA A 216 -2.72 -6.20 -4.57
C ALA A 216 -3.25 -6.28 -6.01
N GLU A 217 -4.50 -6.72 -6.19
CA GLU A 217 -5.15 -6.83 -7.51
C GLU A 217 -5.80 -5.52 -8.00
N GLY A 218 -5.86 -4.49 -7.16
CA GLY A 218 -6.52 -3.21 -7.46
C GLY A 218 -5.63 -1.98 -7.26
N GLY A 219 -6.04 -0.87 -7.88
CA GLY A 219 -5.51 0.47 -7.62
C GLY A 219 -3.99 0.63 -7.78
N MET A 220 -3.39 1.42 -6.87
CA MET A 220 -1.97 1.76 -6.83
C MET A 220 -1.09 0.54 -6.58
N VAL A 221 -1.51 -0.41 -5.73
CA VAL A 221 -0.67 -1.59 -5.42
C VAL A 221 -0.53 -2.48 -6.66
N ARG A 222 -1.56 -2.62 -7.49
CA ARG A 222 -1.46 -3.33 -8.78
C ARG A 222 -0.39 -2.72 -9.70
N LEU A 223 -0.31 -1.39 -9.76
CA LEU A 223 0.74 -0.69 -10.51
C LEU A 223 2.12 -0.97 -9.91
N LEU A 224 2.25 -0.92 -8.59
CA LEU A 224 3.49 -1.18 -7.87
C LEU A 224 3.93 -2.64 -7.88
N SER A 225 3.03 -3.61 -8.00
CA SER A 225 3.35 -5.04 -8.11
C SER A 225 3.53 -5.51 -9.56
N GLY A 226 3.07 -4.71 -10.53
CA GLY A 226 3.16 -5.00 -11.95
C GLY A 226 4.60 -5.05 -12.49
N THR A 227 4.78 -5.75 -13.61
CA THR A 227 6.04 -5.83 -14.37
C THR A 227 6.24 -4.68 -15.33
N THR A 228 5.39 -3.65 -15.28
CA THR A 228 5.51 -2.48 -16.16
C THR A 228 6.74 -1.64 -15.81
N ALA A 229 7.25 -0.89 -16.78
CA ALA A 229 8.33 0.07 -16.57
C ALA A 229 7.99 1.07 -15.45
N GLY A 230 6.76 1.59 -15.44
CA GLY A 230 6.27 2.48 -14.38
C GLY A 230 6.26 1.85 -12.99
N GLY A 231 5.85 0.59 -12.86
CA GLY A 231 5.91 -0.13 -11.57
C GLY A 231 7.35 -0.36 -11.09
N SER A 232 8.28 -0.64 -12.02
CA SER A 232 9.70 -0.80 -11.70
C SER A 232 10.34 0.50 -11.21
N SER A 233 10.04 1.63 -11.86
CA SER A 233 10.51 2.95 -11.46
C SER A 233 9.92 3.35 -10.12
N ALA A 234 8.60 3.16 -9.92
CA ALA A 234 7.94 3.50 -8.67
C ALA A 234 8.48 2.72 -7.46
N ARG A 235 8.72 1.40 -7.58
CA ARG A 235 9.35 0.59 -6.50
C ARG A 235 10.76 1.05 -6.15
N ARG A 236 11.48 1.65 -7.09
CA ARG A 236 12.85 2.15 -6.92
C ARG A 236 12.89 3.56 -6.34
N LEU A 237 11.98 4.43 -6.77
CA LEU A 237 11.93 5.83 -6.35
C LEU A 237 11.20 6.03 -5.03
N LEU A 238 10.09 5.33 -4.78
CA LEU A 238 9.26 5.56 -3.59
C LEU A 238 10.03 5.39 -2.27
N PRO A 239 10.84 4.33 -2.06
CA PRO A 239 11.60 4.19 -0.81
C PRO A 239 12.58 5.35 -0.61
N VAL A 240 13.20 5.84 -1.68
CA VAL A 240 14.14 6.97 -1.63
C VAL A 240 13.39 8.28 -1.37
N ALA A 241 12.29 8.52 -2.08
CA ALA A 241 11.47 9.73 -1.97
C ALA A 241 10.84 9.91 -0.59
N VAL A 242 10.59 8.82 0.14
CA VAL A 242 10.03 8.88 1.51
C VAL A 242 11.14 8.75 2.56
N GLY A 243 12.00 7.74 2.45
CA GLY A 243 12.98 7.43 3.48
C GLY A 243 14.09 8.47 3.59
N LEU A 244 14.61 8.95 2.45
CA LEU A 244 15.76 9.85 2.46
C LEU A 244 15.42 11.22 3.06
N PRO A 245 14.25 11.85 2.78
CA PRO A 245 13.85 13.08 3.48
C PRO A 245 13.72 12.94 4.99
N ILE A 246 13.21 11.81 5.47
CA ILE A 246 13.07 11.54 6.91
C ILE A 246 14.45 11.44 7.56
N LEU A 247 15.38 10.70 6.95
CA LEU A 247 16.74 10.53 7.47
C LEU A 247 17.54 11.83 7.45
N LEU A 248 17.49 12.57 6.33
CA LEU A 248 18.21 13.83 6.21
C LEU A 248 17.64 14.91 7.13
N GLY A 249 16.32 14.93 7.33
CA GLY A 249 15.69 15.80 8.32
C GLY A 249 16.11 15.47 9.76
N ALA A 250 16.20 14.18 10.11
CA ALA A 250 16.72 13.75 11.42
C ALA A 250 18.18 14.19 11.61
N LEU A 251 19.04 13.96 10.61
CA LEU A 251 20.44 14.35 10.64
C LEU A 251 20.60 15.87 10.78
N ARG A 252 19.80 16.66 10.04
CA ARG A 252 19.79 18.12 10.15
C ARG A 252 19.48 18.56 11.57
N LEU A 253 18.44 17.99 12.19
CA LEU A 253 18.05 18.34 13.56
C LEU A 253 19.10 17.93 14.58
N TRP A 254 19.73 16.77 14.39
CA TRP A 254 20.81 16.30 15.25
C TRP A 254 22.01 17.26 15.20
N ALA A 255 22.45 17.65 14.01
CA ALA A 255 23.58 18.56 13.84
C ALA A 255 23.27 20.00 14.29
N ALA A 256 22.03 20.47 14.11
CA ALA A 256 21.57 21.74 14.67
C ALA A 256 21.58 21.73 16.21
N LYS A 257 21.14 20.63 16.85
CA LYS A 257 21.23 20.47 18.32
C LYS A 257 22.68 20.45 18.83
N GLY A 258 23.61 19.94 18.03
CA GLY A 258 25.03 19.95 18.36
C GLY A 258 25.72 21.31 18.14
N GLY A 259 25.03 22.31 17.56
CA GLY A 259 25.60 23.62 17.26
C GLY A 259 26.55 23.64 16.05
N TRP A 260 26.50 22.63 15.18
CA TRP A 260 27.43 22.50 14.03
C TRP A 260 27.17 23.54 12.94
N PHE A 261 25.92 24.01 12.83
CA PHE A 261 25.50 25.04 11.88
C PHE A 261 24.21 25.73 12.34
N SER A 262 23.92 26.91 11.76
CA SER A 262 22.68 27.64 12.05
C SER A 262 21.44 26.91 11.49
N PRO A 263 20.25 27.07 12.10
CA PRO A 263 19.03 26.45 11.61
C PRO A 263 18.68 26.79 10.16
N GLU A 264 18.97 28.01 9.73
CA GLU A 264 18.75 28.54 8.38
C GLU A 264 19.70 27.90 7.38
N PHE A 265 20.99 27.81 7.73
CA PHE A 265 22.00 27.15 6.89
C PHE A 265 21.64 25.66 6.70
N GLY A 266 21.27 24.98 7.77
CA GLY A 266 20.81 23.59 7.71
C GLY A 266 19.56 23.42 6.83
N ALA A 267 18.65 24.40 6.81
CA ALA A 267 17.49 24.38 5.93
C ALA A 267 17.91 24.53 4.46
N ALA A 268 18.78 25.49 4.16
CA ALA A 268 19.28 25.72 2.80
C ALA A 268 20.02 24.50 2.25
N CYS A 269 20.92 23.89 3.03
CA CYS A 269 21.61 22.66 2.65
C CYS A 269 20.64 21.52 2.36
N LEU A 270 19.59 21.36 3.18
CA LEU A 270 18.57 20.33 2.98
C LEU A 270 17.79 20.55 1.67
N ILE A 271 17.42 21.79 1.36
CA ILE A 271 16.73 22.15 0.11
C ILE A 271 17.63 21.85 -1.09
N ILE A 272 18.88 22.31 -1.08
CA ILE A 272 19.84 22.06 -2.17
C ILE A 272 20.02 20.56 -2.37
N LEU A 273 20.24 19.81 -1.28
CA LEU A 273 20.42 18.35 -1.33
C LEU A 273 19.18 17.65 -1.92
N PHE A 274 17.97 18.05 -1.53
CA PHE A 274 16.74 17.54 -2.13
C PHE A 274 16.64 17.91 -3.61
N SER A 275 16.87 19.16 -3.99
CA SER A 275 16.82 19.60 -5.39
C SER A 275 17.80 18.81 -6.27
N THR A 276 19.05 18.65 -5.84
CA THR A 276 20.05 17.87 -6.56
C THR A 276 19.70 16.39 -6.64
N LEU A 277 19.22 15.80 -5.54
CA LEU A 277 18.77 14.42 -5.50
C LEU A 277 17.57 14.19 -6.43
N PHE A 278 16.53 15.02 -6.34
CA PHE A 278 15.35 14.89 -7.20
C PHE A 278 15.70 15.07 -8.67
N ALA A 279 16.57 16.04 -9.01
CA ALA A 279 17.08 16.20 -10.36
C ALA A 279 17.82 14.95 -10.84
N PHE A 280 18.72 14.40 -10.03
CA PHE A 280 19.47 13.18 -10.34
C PHE A 280 18.56 11.97 -10.52
N LEU A 281 17.61 11.75 -9.61
CA LEU A 281 16.65 10.64 -9.69
C LEU A 281 15.78 10.77 -10.93
N THR A 282 15.30 11.98 -11.23
CA THR A 282 14.48 12.26 -12.43
C THR A 282 15.29 12.01 -13.69
N TRP A 283 16.53 12.47 -13.76
CA TRP A 283 17.42 12.23 -14.90
C TRP A 283 17.70 10.74 -15.09
N ARG A 284 18.01 10.00 -14.01
CA ARG A 284 18.26 8.56 -14.08
C ARG A 284 17.02 7.79 -14.56
N ASP A 285 15.86 8.16 -14.06
CA ASP A 285 14.59 7.54 -14.45
C ASP A 285 14.25 7.86 -15.92
N ALA A 286 14.46 9.10 -16.37
CA ALA A 286 14.30 9.49 -17.76
C ALA A 286 15.25 8.70 -18.68
N ALA A 287 16.54 8.59 -18.32
CA ALA A 287 17.52 7.83 -19.09
C ALA A 287 17.19 6.33 -19.16
N THR A 288 16.66 5.77 -18.07
CA THR A 288 16.23 4.36 -18.01
C THR A 288 15.00 4.12 -18.88
N LEU A 289 14.00 5.01 -18.81
CA LEU A 289 12.78 4.92 -19.63
C LEU A 289 13.09 5.07 -21.12
N ASP A 290 13.99 6.00 -21.47
CA ASP A 290 14.44 6.23 -22.84
C ASP A 290 15.19 5.01 -23.41
N ARG A 291 16.00 4.33 -22.60
CA ARG A 291 16.63 3.05 -22.98
C ARG A 291 15.59 1.95 -23.23
N ILE A 292 14.62 1.78 -22.32
CA ILE A 292 13.56 0.76 -22.45
C ILE A 292 12.72 1.02 -23.71
N GLU A 293 12.37 2.27 -23.99
CA GLU A 293 11.59 2.63 -25.17
C GLU A 293 12.38 2.39 -26.47
N ARG A 294 13.70 2.63 -26.49
CA ARG A 294 14.56 2.27 -27.62
C ARG A 294 14.59 0.76 -27.88
N GLU A 295 14.85 -0.04 -26.83
CA GLU A 295 14.89 -1.50 -26.93
C GLU A 295 13.53 -2.07 -27.42
N ARG A 296 12.43 -1.49 -26.94
CA ARG A 296 11.08 -1.85 -27.39
C ARG A 296 10.85 -1.53 -28.87
N ARG A 297 11.23 -0.34 -29.34
CA ARG A 297 11.09 0.05 -30.76
C ARG A 297 11.91 -0.83 -31.69
N GLU A 298 13.12 -1.23 -31.29
CA GLU A 298 13.93 -2.17 -32.04
C GLU A 298 13.29 -3.56 -32.12
N ALA A 299 12.72 -4.05 -31.02
CA ALA A 299 12.01 -5.33 -30.99
C ALA A 299 10.76 -5.31 -31.87
N GLU A 300 9.97 -4.23 -31.83
CA GLU A 300 8.82 -4.02 -32.70
C GLU A 300 9.24 -3.97 -34.19
N ALA A 301 10.35 -3.29 -34.51
CA ALA A 301 10.89 -3.24 -35.87
C ALA A 301 11.34 -4.63 -36.37
N ARG A 302 12.06 -5.40 -35.55
CA ARG A 302 12.44 -6.80 -35.88
C ARG A 302 11.22 -7.68 -36.08
N LEU A 303 10.19 -7.54 -35.25
CA LEU A 303 8.94 -8.28 -35.39
C LEU A 303 8.26 -7.96 -36.72
N LYS A 304 8.20 -6.67 -37.09
CA LYS A 304 7.60 -6.23 -38.35
C LYS A 304 8.36 -6.77 -39.56
N GLN A 305 9.69 -6.70 -39.54
CA GLN A 305 10.54 -7.28 -40.60
C GLN A 305 10.33 -8.78 -40.77
N ALA A 306 10.25 -9.53 -39.66
CA ALA A 306 9.99 -10.97 -39.72
C ALA A 306 8.60 -11.30 -40.30
N HIS A 307 7.57 -10.50 -39.99
CA HIS A 307 6.24 -10.68 -40.60
C HIS A 307 6.27 -10.38 -42.10
N GLU A 308 6.91 -9.29 -42.51
CA GLU A 308 7.06 -8.94 -43.94
C GLU A 308 7.82 -10.03 -44.72
N GLU A 309 8.87 -10.61 -44.13
CA GLU A 309 9.63 -11.72 -44.73
C GLU A 309 8.77 -12.98 -44.88
N ILE A 310 7.99 -13.33 -43.85
CA ILE A 310 7.07 -14.48 -43.90
C ILE A 310 6.02 -14.27 -44.99
N ASP A 311 5.40 -13.09 -45.07
CA ASP A 311 4.40 -12.77 -46.09
C ASP A 311 4.98 -12.84 -47.51
N LEU A 312 6.22 -12.35 -47.69
CA LEU A 312 6.92 -12.43 -48.97
C LEU A 312 7.21 -13.90 -49.35
N ARG A 313 7.68 -14.71 -48.40
CA ARG A 313 7.92 -16.16 -48.61
C ARG A 313 6.64 -16.91 -48.94
N LEU A 314 5.53 -16.59 -48.28
CA LEU A 314 4.22 -17.19 -48.58
C LEU A 314 3.74 -16.83 -49.99
N ARG A 315 3.87 -15.56 -50.39
CA ARG A 315 3.49 -15.11 -51.75
C ARG A 315 4.35 -15.77 -52.83
N THR A 316 5.66 -15.83 -52.62
CA THR A 316 6.60 -16.42 -53.58
C THR A 316 6.40 -17.92 -53.74
N LEU A 317 6.13 -18.66 -52.65
CA LEU A 317 5.80 -20.09 -52.69
C LEU A 317 4.40 -20.36 -53.29
N ALA A 318 3.43 -19.48 -53.07
CA ALA A 318 2.09 -19.64 -53.61
C ALA A 318 2.00 -19.28 -55.11
N ALA A 319 2.85 -18.37 -55.61
CA ALA A 319 2.86 -17.95 -57.02
C ALA A 319 2.94 -19.11 -58.04
N PRO A 320 3.86 -20.10 -57.93
CA PRO A 320 3.88 -21.24 -58.85
C PRO A 320 2.66 -22.14 -58.71
N LEU A 321 2.14 -22.34 -57.49
CA LEU A 321 0.91 -23.12 -57.27
C LEU A 321 -0.30 -22.49 -57.94
N TYR A 322 -0.42 -21.16 -57.89
CA TYR A 322 -1.48 -20.45 -58.60
C TYR A 322 -1.32 -20.56 -60.12
N ALA A 323 -0.11 -20.39 -60.63
CA ALA A 323 0.17 -20.53 -62.07
C ALA A 323 -0.12 -21.95 -62.58
N GLU A 324 0.24 -22.99 -61.83
CA GLU A 324 -0.04 -24.38 -62.15
C GLU A 324 -1.55 -24.68 -62.12
N ASN A 325 -2.28 -24.17 -61.13
CA ASN A 325 -3.74 -24.29 -61.07
C ASN A 325 -4.41 -23.63 -62.28
N GLU A 326 -3.91 -22.47 -62.70
CA GLU A 326 -4.45 -21.73 -63.85
C GLU A 326 -4.19 -22.47 -65.16
N ALA A 327 -2.99 -23.02 -65.34
CA ALA A 327 -2.65 -23.88 -66.48
C ALA A 327 -3.54 -25.13 -66.54
N LEU A 328 -3.74 -25.81 -65.41
CA LEU A 328 -4.64 -26.97 -65.31
C LEU A 328 -6.09 -26.60 -65.65
N ARG A 329 -6.58 -25.45 -65.17
CA ARG A 329 -7.93 -24.97 -65.51
C ARG A 329 -8.08 -24.66 -66.99
N ALA A 330 -7.07 -24.05 -67.62
CA ALA A 330 -7.07 -23.78 -69.05
C ALA A 330 -7.08 -25.07 -69.87
N GLU A 331 -6.31 -26.09 -69.46
CA GLU A 331 -6.28 -27.40 -70.10
C GLU A 331 -7.64 -28.13 -69.98
N ILE A 332 -8.23 -28.13 -68.78
CA ILE A 332 -9.58 -28.68 -68.56
C ILE A 332 -10.62 -27.96 -69.43
N ALA A 333 -10.55 -26.64 -69.55
CA ALA A 333 -11.46 -25.86 -70.39
C ALA A 333 -11.32 -26.19 -71.89
N ARG A 334 -10.09 -26.47 -72.37
CA ARG A 334 -9.83 -26.97 -73.73
C ARG A 334 -10.39 -28.36 -73.99
N LEU A 335 -10.29 -29.26 -73.03
CA LEU A 335 -10.76 -30.65 -73.18
C LEU A 335 -12.28 -30.79 -73.03
N LYS A 336 -12.95 -29.88 -72.29
CA LYS A 336 -14.40 -29.89 -72.04
C LYS A 336 -15.30 -29.95 -73.29
N PRO A 337 -15.04 -29.20 -74.39
CA PRO A 337 -15.84 -29.30 -75.62
C PRO A 337 -15.59 -30.59 -76.41
N LEU A 338 -14.40 -31.22 -76.30
CA LEU A 338 -14.08 -32.47 -76.99
C LEU A 338 -14.83 -33.68 -76.42
N VAL A 339 -15.12 -33.66 -75.11
CA VAL A 339 -15.86 -34.74 -74.43
C VAL A 339 -17.39 -34.62 -74.62
N LYS A 340 -17.90 -33.43 -74.99
CA LYS A 340 -19.35 -33.20 -75.21
C LYS A 340 -19.81 -33.39 -76.67
N GLY A 341 -18.88 -33.67 -77.60
CA GLY A 341 -19.15 -33.79 -79.04
C GLY A 341 -19.08 -35.21 -79.62
N GLY A 342 -18.93 -36.25 -78.78
CA GLY A 342 -19.03 -37.66 -79.16
C GLY A 342 -20.24 -38.31 -78.51
#